data_AF-A0AAE1ARH4-F1
#
_entry.id   AF-A0AAE1ARH4-F1
#
_cell.length_a   1.000
_cell.length_b   1.000
_cell.length_c   1.000
_cell.angle_alpha   90.00
_cell.angle_beta   90.00
_cell.angle_gamma   90.00
#
_symmetry.space_group_name_H-M   'P 1'
#
loop_
_entity.id
_entity.type
_entity.pdbx_description
1 polymer ?
#
loop_
_entity_poly.entity_id
_entity_poly.type
_entity_poly.pdbx_seq_one_letter_code
_entity_poly.pdbx_strand_id
1 'polypeptide(L)'
;MNASTSVDLVSASMGKSLVSDNIAKYIMVTMSFMILPFGVPAIFLNILNVHVFVNTKLDSVTNCYLSLALSDLISMLAISNATVFNIINAFGVNWGRNLPTYTYLLTYGHSLAIDITSATTTYIALQRGLCVTLPFLTRHAFNKNRSLVICVSIFLMMLAFTLPRYATLKLISIPDPADTRVSLL
;
A
#
# COMPACT_ATOMS: atom_id res chain seq x y z
N MET A 1 -7.26 -30.14 -36.02
CA MET A 1 -7.54 -28.83 -35.39
C MET A 1 -6.52 -28.67 -34.26
N ASN A 2 -5.41 -27.98 -34.53
CA ASN A 2 -4.24 -27.90 -33.66
C ASN A 2 -4.32 -26.65 -32.78
N ALA A 3 -4.82 -26.82 -31.55
CA ALA A 3 -4.89 -25.76 -30.54
C ALA A 3 -3.60 -25.59 -29.72
N SER A 4 -2.60 -26.47 -29.92
CA SER A 4 -1.31 -26.43 -29.22
C SER A 4 -0.35 -25.38 -29.77
N THR A 5 -0.36 -25.12 -31.08
CA THR A 5 0.58 -24.19 -31.73
C THR A 5 0.35 -22.71 -31.39
N SER A 6 -0.85 -22.31 -30.96
CA SER A 6 -1.15 -20.92 -30.58
C SER A 6 -0.75 -20.58 -29.14
N VAL A 7 -0.69 -21.56 -28.24
CA VAL A 7 -0.27 -21.33 -26.85
C VAL A 7 1.26 -21.17 -26.79
N ASP A 8 1.99 -22.00 -27.53
CA ASP A 8 3.45 -21.94 -27.59
C ASP A 8 3.98 -20.65 -28.25
N LEU A 9 3.25 -20.12 -29.25
CA LEU A 9 3.56 -18.83 -29.87
C LEU A 9 3.29 -17.63 -28.95
N VAL A 10 2.27 -17.70 -28.10
CA VAL A 10 1.99 -16.65 -27.09
C VAL A 10 3.04 -16.70 -25.98
N SER A 11 3.47 -17.88 -25.53
CA SER A 11 4.55 -18.05 -24.56
C SER A 11 5.90 -17.56 -25.09
N ALA A 12 6.19 -17.77 -26.38
CA ALA A 12 7.43 -17.30 -27.02
C ALA A 12 7.48 -15.76 -27.20
N SER A 13 6.33 -15.09 -27.36
CA SER A 13 6.26 -13.62 -27.46
C SER A 13 6.19 -12.93 -26.10
N MET A 14 5.91 -13.66 -25.01
CA MET A 14 5.85 -13.14 -23.64
C MET A 14 7.21 -13.15 -22.93
N GLY A 15 8.27 -13.64 -23.61
CA GLY A 15 9.61 -13.80 -23.07
C GLY A 15 10.61 -12.69 -23.40
N LYS A 16 10.19 -11.57 -23.99
CA LYS A 16 11.06 -10.40 -24.14
C LYS A 16 10.80 -9.45 -22.98
N SER A 17 11.51 -9.68 -21.87
CA SER A 17 11.52 -8.75 -20.75
C SER A 17 11.82 -7.35 -21.30
N LEU A 18 10.84 -6.45 -21.22
CA LEU A 18 10.93 -5.08 -21.76
C LEU A 18 12.05 -4.29 -21.06
N VAL A 19 12.53 -4.80 -19.92
CA VAL A 19 13.62 -4.24 -19.11
C VAL A 19 14.55 -5.39 -18.74
N SER A 20 15.85 -5.24 -19.00
CA SER A 20 16.85 -6.20 -18.51
C SER A 20 16.79 -6.27 -16.97
N ASP A 21 16.82 -7.47 -16.39
CA ASP A 21 16.68 -7.67 -14.94
C ASP A 21 17.70 -6.86 -14.12
N ASN A 22 18.88 -6.65 -14.69
CA ASN A 22 19.91 -5.78 -14.12
C ASN A 22 19.44 -4.32 -14.02
N ILE A 23 18.82 -3.80 -15.09
CA ILE A 23 18.26 -2.44 -15.13
C ILE A 23 17.12 -2.31 -14.11
N ALA A 24 16.23 -3.31 -14.04
CA ALA A 24 15.14 -3.32 -13.06
C ALA A 24 15.67 -3.29 -11.61
N LYS A 25 16.72 -4.06 -11.32
CA LYS A 25 17.40 -4.07 -10.02
C LYS A 25 17.99 -2.70 -9.66
N TYR A 26 18.69 -2.05 -10.59
CA TYR A 26 19.23 -0.71 -10.36
C TYR A 26 18.13 0.33 -10.12
N ILE A 27 17.03 0.27 -10.88
CA ILE A 27 15.88 1.18 -10.71
C ILE A 27 15.25 0.98 -9.32
N MET A 28 14.96 -0.27 -8.93
CA MET A 28 14.36 -0.57 -7.62
C MET A 28 15.22 -0.10 -6.45
N VAL A 29 16.54 -0.30 -6.52
CA VAL A 29 17.48 0.16 -5.49
C VAL A 29 17.50 1.69 -5.43
N THR A 30 17.60 2.36 -6.58
CA THR A 30 17.61 3.83 -6.65
C THR A 30 16.33 4.42 -6.06
N MET A 31 15.17 3.87 -6.41
CA MET A 31 13.88 4.29 -5.85
C MET A 31 13.80 4.04 -4.34
N SER A 32 14.31 2.91 -3.86
CA SER A 32 14.35 2.59 -2.43
C SER A 32 15.18 3.60 -1.62
N PHE A 33 16.33 4.02 -2.17
CA PHE A 33 17.15 5.08 -1.57
C PHE A 33 16.47 6.44 -1.55
N MET A 34 15.63 6.75 -2.55
CA MET A 34 14.85 7.98 -2.58
C MET A 34 13.70 7.97 -1.56
N ILE A 35 13.10 6.82 -1.27
CA ILE A 35 11.94 6.70 -0.37
C ILE A 35 12.33 6.78 1.12
N LEU A 36 13.43 6.13 1.51
CA LEU A 36 13.89 6.09 2.91
C LEU A 36 13.99 7.45 3.63
N PRO A 37 14.58 8.52 3.04
CA PRO A 37 14.69 9.81 3.71
C PRO A 37 13.34 10.49 3.97
N PHE A 38 12.30 10.17 3.18
CA PHE A 38 10.94 10.66 3.42
C PHE A 38 10.15 9.76 4.37
N GLY A 39 10.42 8.45 4.36
CA GLY A 39 9.72 7.48 5.19
C GLY A 39 9.93 7.70 6.69
N VAL A 40 11.17 7.91 7.13
CA VAL A 40 11.51 8.12 8.55
C VAL A 40 10.78 9.32 9.18
N PRO A 41 10.86 10.56 8.62
CA PRO A 41 10.12 11.68 9.17
C PRO A 41 8.61 11.50 9.04
N ALA A 42 8.11 10.87 7.97
CA ALA A 42 6.68 10.60 7.83
C ALA A 42 6.15 9.67 8.92
N ILE A 43 6.88 8.61 9.29
CA ILE A 43 6.53 7.72 10.41
C ILE A 43 6.49 8.51 11.72
N PHE A 44 7.54 9.30 11.99
CA PHE A 44 7.64 10.07 13.23
C PHE A 44 6.50 11.10 13.36
N LEU A 45 6.22 11.87 12.32
CA LEU A 45 5.15 12.86 12.30
C LEU A 45 3.77 12.20 12.46
N ASN A 46 3.53 11.06 11.83
CA ASN A 46 2.26 10.35 11.98
C ASN A 46 2.09 9.74 13.38
N ILE A 47 3.16 9.28 14.04
CA ILE A 47 3.12 8.85 15.45
C ILE A 47 2.75 10.03 16.35
N LEU A 48 3.38 11.19 16.15
CA LEU A 48 3.04 12.41 16.90
C LEU A 48 1.57 12.80 16.68
N ASN A 49 1.09 12.76 15.43
CA ASN A 49 -0.30 13.05 15.11
C ASN A 49 -1.25 12.11 15.86
N VAL A 50 -0.98 10.79 15.86
CA VAL A 50 -1.77 9.83 16.63
C VAL A 50 -1.75 10.15 18.12
N HIS A 51 -0.58 10.43 18.70
CA HIS A 51 -0.46 10.74 20.13
C HIS A 51 -1.26 12.00 20.52
N VAL A 52 -1.13 13.06 19.72
CA VAL A 52 -1.87 14.31 19.92
C VAL A 52 -3.37 14.10 19.80
N PHE A 53 -3.83 13.34 18.79
CA PHE A 53 -5.26 13.11 18.59
C PHE A 53 -5.90 12.21 19.64
N VAL A 54 -5.15 11.24 20.18
CA VAL A 54 -5.62 10.39 21.30
C VAL A 54 -5.75 11.22 22.59
N ASN A 55 -4.83 12.16 22.83
CA ASN A 55 -4.87 13.02 24.02
C ASN A 55 -5.83 14.21 23.90
N THR A 56 -6.27 14.53 22.70
CA THR A 56 -7.24 15.61 22.46
C THR A 56 -8.65 15.12 22.72
N LYS A 57 -9.55 16.02 23.14
CA LYS A 57 -10.99 15.68 23.28
C LYS A 57 -11.50 15.10 21.96
N LEU A 58 -12.05 13.89 22.03
CA LEU A 58 -12.55 13.16 20.86
C LEU A 58 -13.74 13.90 20.25
N ASP A 59 -13.53 14.57 19.12
CA ASP A 59 -14.59 15.14 18.30
C ASP A 59 -14.72 14.37 16.98
N SER A 60 -15.83 14.57 16.24
CA SER A 60 -16.08 13.87 14.97
C SER A 60 -14.91 14.06 14.00
N VAL A 61 -14.34 15.26 13.96
CA VAL A 61 -13.22 15.60 13.09
C VAL A 61 -11.90 14.98 13.58
N THR A 62 -11.64 15.02 14.89
CA THR A 62 -10.44 14.40 15.50
C THR A 62 -10.39 12.91 15.19
N ASN A 63 -11.53 12.22 15.22
CA ASN A 63 -11.62 10.80 14.83
C ASN A 63 -11.23 10.56 13.36
N CYS A 64 -11.62 11.46 12.45
CA CYS A 64 -11.24 11.35 11.04
C CYS A 64 -9.74 11.57 10.85
N TYR A 65 -9.16 12.56 11.53
CA TYR A 65 -7.71 12.80 11.47
C TYR A 65 -6.90 11.69 12.13
N LEU A 66 -7.41 11.08 13.21
CA LEU A 66 -6.80 9.89 13.81
C LEU A 66 -6.82 8.71 12.84
N SER A 67 -7.96 8.47 12.19
CA SER A 67 -8.12 7.46 11.15
C SER A 67 -7.14 7.67 9.98
N LEU A 68 -6.97 8.93 9.55
CA LEU A 68 -6.03 9.32 8.50
C LEU A 68 -4.58 9.06 8.93
N ALA A 69 -4.18 9.54 10.12
CA ALA A 69 -2.82 9.36 10.64
C ALA A 69 -2.45 7.88 10.85
N LEU A 70 -3.41 7.05 11.26
CA LEU A 70 -3.22 5.60 11.35
C LEU A 70 -3.02 4.95 9.97
N SER A 71 -3.83 5.33 8.98
CA SER A 71 -3.68 4.84 7.61
C SER A 71 -2.32 5.23 7.01
N ASP A 72 -1.90 6.47 7.19
CA ASP A 72 -0.60 6.95 6.71
C ASP A 72 0.56 6.28 7.44
N LEU A 73 0.42 6.01 8.74
CA LEU A 73 1.42 5.25 9.50
C LEU A 73 1.57 3.83 8.97
N ILE A 74 0.46 3.12 8.73
CA ILE A 74 0.46 1.77 8.15
C ILE A 74 1.09 1.80 6.76
N SER A 75 0.72 2.78 5.93
CA SER A 75 1.27 2.97 4.59
C SER A 75 2.78 3.15 4.61
N MET A 76 3.29 4.05 5.47
CA MET A 76 4.71 4.36 5.57
C MET A 76 5.52 3.23 6.19
N LEU A 77 4.96 2.51 7.16
CA LEU A 77 5.59 1.30 7.71
C LEU A 77 5.68 0.20 6.65
N ALA A 78 4.62 -0.03 5.88
CA ALA A 78 4.60 -1.06 4.86
C ALA A 78 5.65 -0.79 3.77
N ILE A 79 5.68 0.43 3.22
CA ILE A 79 6.63 0.78 2.16
C ILE A 79 8.08 0.83 2.67
N SER A 80 8.33 1.35 3.88
CA SER A 80 9.70 1.42 4.43
C SER A 80 10.27 0.03 4.71
N ASN A 81 9.45 -0.92 5.18
CA ASN A 81 9.89 -2.30 5.34
C ASN A 81 10.11 -2.98 3.98
N ALA A 82 9.24 -2.73 2.99
CA ALA A 82 9.40 -3.27 1.64
C ALA A 82 10.70 -2.77 0.97
N THR A 83 11.04 -1.49 1.12
CA THR A 83 12.29 -0.92 0.57
C THR A 83 13.52 -1.50 1.25
N VAL A 84 13.49 -1.71 2.56
CA VAL A 84 14.58 -2.38 3.29
C VAL A 84 14.79 -3.82 2.77
N PHE A 85 13.72 -4.60 2.59
CA PHE A 85 13.82 -5.96 2.03
C PHE A 85 14.32 -5.97 0.59
N ASN A 86 13.92 -5.00 -0.24
CA ASN A 86 14.44 -4.86 -1.60
C ASN A 86 15.94 -4.55 -1.62
N ILE A 87 16.41 -3.70 -0.70
CA ILE A 87 17.84 -3.39 -0.57
C ILE A 87 18.62 -4.64 -0.14
N ILE A 88 18.15 -5.36 0.88
CA ILE A 88 18.75 -6.62 1.35
C ILE A 88 18.88 -7.64 0.22
N ASN A 89 17.79 -7.83 -0.55
CA ASN A 89 17.78 -8.71 -1.71
C ASN A 89 18.79 -8.25 -2.78
N ALA A 90 18.88 -6.94 -3.01
CA ALA A 90 19.79 -6.39 -4.02
C ALA A 90 21.27 -6.63 -3.68
N PHE A 91 21.63 -6.56 -2.41
CA PHE A 91 22.99 -6.83 -1.91
C PHE A 91 23.30 -8.33 -1.77
N GLY A 92 22.36 -9.23 -2.08
CA GLY A 92 22.59 -10.68 -2.05
C GLY A 92 22.77 -11.24 -0.64
N VAL A 93 22.27 -10.54 0.38
CA VAL A 93 22.27 -11.04 1.76
C VAL A 93 21.23 -12.14 1.88
N ASN A 94 21.66 -13.35 2.27
CA ASN A 94 20.77 -14.50 2.45
C ASN A 94 19.82 -14.27 3.65
N TRP A 95 18.67 -13.67 3.39
CA TRP A 95 17.66 -13.38 4.41
C TRP A 95 16.38 -14.19 4.14
N GLY A 96 16.39 -15.47 4.51
CA GLY A 96 15.22 -16.35 4.44
C GLY A 96 14.66 -16.59 3.02
N ARG A 97 14.04 -17.75 2.79
CA ARG A 97 13.54 -18.13 1.45
C ARG A 97 12.31 -17.35 0.99
N ASN A 98 11.66 -16.62 1.90
CA ASN A 98 10.35 -16.00 1.68
C ASN A 98 10.41 -14.47 1.48
N LEU A 99 11.61 -13.90 1.31
CA LEU A 99 11.81 -12.45 1.16
C LEU A 99 10.93 -11.81 0.06
N PRO A 100 10.79 -12.41 -1.15
CA PRO A 100 9.94 -11.85 -2.20
C PRO A 100 8.45 -11.84 -1.83
N THR A 101 7.98 -12.87 -1.11
CA THR A 101 6.59 -12.95 -0.61
C THR A 101 6.30 -11.84 0.40
N TYR A 102 7.26 -11.54 1.30
CA TYR A 102 7.11 -10.44 2.25
C TYR A 102 7.10 -9.08 1.55
N THR A 103 8.02 -8.86 0.60
CA THR A 103 8.04 -7.62 -0.20
C THR A 103 6.74 -7.42 -0.96
N TYR A 104 6.20 -8.48 -1.58
CA TYR A 104 4.92 -8.44 -2.27
C TYR A 104 3.77 -8.07 -1.33
N LEU A 105 3.66 -8.75 -0.19
CA LEU A 105 2.61 -8.48 0.80
C LEU A 105 2.67 -7.04 1.33
N LEU A 106 3.88 -6.54 1.60
CA LEU A 106 4.08 -5.19 2.12
C LEU A 106 3.80 -4.11 1.07
N THR A 107 4.22 -4.33 -0.18
CA THR A 107 3.91 -3.40 -1.29
C THR A 107 2.40 -3.31 -1.51
N TYR A 108 1.72 -4.45 -1.41
CA TYR A 108 0.28 -4.52 -1.54
C TYR A 108 -0.45 -3.87 -0.36
N GLY A 109 0.03 -4.09 0.87
CA GLY A 109 -0.47 -3.42 2.07
C GLY A 109 -0.31 -1.90 1.99
N HIS A 110 0.78 -1.41 1.40
CA HIS A 110 0.98 0.01 1.13
C HIS A 110 -0.07 0.55 0.14
N SER A 111 -0.36 -0.15 -0.95
CA SER A 111 -1.41 0.25 -1.90
C SER A 111 -2.80 0.33 -1.23
N LEU A 112 -3.15 -0.65 -0.40
CA LEU A 112 -4.41 -0.63 0.36
C LEU A 112 -4.47 0.59 1.29
N ALA A 113 -3.37 0.89 2.00
CA ALA A 113 -3.32 2.02 2.91
C ALA A 113 -3.43 3.37 2.16
N ILE A 114 -2.88 3.50 0.95
CA ILE A 114 -3.08 4.67 0.09
C ILE A 114 -4.55 4.84 -0.28
N ASP A 115 -5.23 3.76 -0.69
CA ASP A 115 -6.65 3.82 -1.06
C ASP A 115 -7.53 4.26 0.13
N ILE A 116 -7.22 3.76 1.34
CA ILE A 116 -7.90 4.17 2.58
C ILE A 116 -7.62 5.64 2.92
N THR A 117 -6.36 6.08 2.83
CA THR A 117 -5.97 7.49 3.04
C THR A 117 -6.70 8.40 2.07
N SER A 118 -6.78 8.02 0.78
CA SER A 118 -7.48 8.78 -0.25
C SER A 118 -8.96 8.97 0.08
N ALA A 119 -9.67 7.88 0.37
CA ALA A 119 -11.09 7.93 0.71
C ALA A 119 -11.35 8.70 2.03
N THR A 120 -10.50 8.53 3.03
CA THR A 120 -10.60 9.27 4.30
C THR A 120 -10.39 10.76 4.07
N THR A 121 -9.43 11.14 3.23
CA THR A 121 -9.17 12.55 2.86
C THR A 121 -10.35 13.16 2.12
N THR A 122 -10.94 12.43 1.17
CA THR A 122 -12.16 12.87 0.46
C THR A 122 -13.32 13.08 1.44
N TYR A 123 -13.51 12.16 2.39
CA TYR A 123 -14.55 12.29 3.41
C TYR A 123 -14.33 13.53 4.30
N ILE A 124 -13.09 13.77 4.75
CA ILE A 124 -12.75 14.96 5.54
C ILE A 124 -13.03 16.24 4.74
N ALA A 125 -12.61 16.29 3.47
CA ALA A 125 -12.84 17.43 2.59
C ALA A 125 -14.34 17.72 2.42
N LEU A 126 -15.15 16.68 2.20
CA LEU A 126 -16.60 16.79 2.12
C LEU A 126 -17.21 17.28 3.43
N GLN A 127 -16.80 16.71 4.57
CA GLN A 127 -17.27 17.12 5.89
C GLN A 127 -17.00 18.61 6.13
N ARG A 128 -15.77 19.08 5.85
CA ARG A 128 -15.39 20.48 6.01
C ARG A 128 -16.15 21.39 5.03
N GLY A 129 -16.30 20.98 3.78
CA GLY A 129 -17.04 21.73 2.76
C GLY A 129 -18.52 21.87 3.10
N LEU A 130 -19.15 20.81 3.59
CA LEU A 130 -20.55 20.83 4.04
C LEU A 130 -20.73 21.69 5.29
N CYS A 131 -19.77 21.70 6.22
CA CYS A 131 -19.84 22.57 7.39
C CYS A 131 -19.86 24.07 7.05
N VAL A 132 -19.22 24.47 5.95
CA VAL A 132 -19.21 25.86 5.47
C VAL A 132 -20.48 26.20 4.70
N THR A 133 -20.93 25.27 3.84
CA THR A 133 -22.06 25.54 2.93
C THR A 133 -23.44 25.34 3.58
N LEU A 134 -23.58 24.40 4.52
CA LEU A 134 -24.86 23.99 5.11
C LEU A 134 -24.76 23.77 6.64
N PRO A 135 -24.52 24.83 7.44
CA PRO A 135 -24.24 24.72 8.87
C PRO A 135 -25.39 24.11 9.70
N PHE A 136 -26.65 24.26 9.25
CA PHE A 136 -27.81 23.71 9.96
C PHE A 136 -27.94 22.19 9.80
N LEU A 137 -27.53 21.65 8.66
CA LEU A 137 -27.59 20.20 8.39
C LEU A 137 -26.43 19.46 9.08
N THR A 138 -25.25 20.07 9.11
CA THR A 138 -24.03 19.47 9.66
C THR A 138 -24.09 19.26 11.17
N ARG A 139 -24.80 20.12 11.90
CA ARG A 139 -25.02 20.00 13.35
C ARG A 139 -25.74 18.70 13.74
N HIS A 140 -26.66 18.21 12.91
CA HIS A 140 -27.37 16.95 13.14
C HIS A 140 -26.72 15.75 12.43
N ALA A 141 -26.03 15.96 11.31
CA ALA A 141 -25.44 14.90 10.52
C ALA A 141 -24.14 14.34 11.14
N PHE A 142 -23.22 15.20 11.61
CA PHE A 142 -21.87 14.81 12.01
C PHE A 142 -21.72 14.60 13.52
N ASN A 143 -22.34 13.54 14.02
CA ASN A 143 -22.09 13.06 15.38
C ASN A 143 -20.80 12.24 15.47
N LYS A 144 -20.13 12.29 16.63
CA LYS A 144 -18.85 11.59 16.90
C LYS A 144 -18.92 10.09 16.54
N ASN A 145 -20.00 9.44 16.96
CA ASN A 145 -20.23 8.01 16.70
C ASN A 145 -20.49 7.72 15.22
N ARG A 146 -21.21 8.60 14.51
CA ARG A 146 -21.48 8.43 13.07
C ARG A 146 -20.21 8.59 12.24
N SER A 147 -19.37 9.56 12.60
CA SER A 147 -18.07 9.76 11.95
C SER A 147 -17.17 8.53 12.08
N LEU A 148 -17.15 7.92 13.27
CA LEU A 148 -16.40 6.69 13.51
C LEU A 148 -16.94 5.54 12.65
N VAL A 149 -18.27 5.35 12.61
CA VAL A 149 -18.90 4.33 11.77
C VAL A 149 -18.57 4.52 10.29
N ILE A 150 -18.53 5.76 9.80
CA ILE A 150 -18.15 6.06 8.41
C ILE A 150 -16.66 5.75 8.16
N CYS A 151 -15.76 6.10 9.08
CA CYS A 151 -14.35 5.75 8.94
C CYS A 151 -14.17 4.22 8.90
N VAL A 152 -14.80 3.49 9.82
CA VAL A 152 -14.76 2.02 9.84
C VAL A 152 -15.36 1.42 8.58
N SER A 153 -16.46 1.96 8.05
CA SER A 153 -17.05 1.46 6.81
C SER A 153 -16.16 1.71 5.59
N ILE A 154 -15.44 2.83 5.53
CA ILE A 154 -14.43 3.09 4.50
C ILE A 154 -13.33 2.03 4.55
N PHE A 155 -12.82 1.70 5.75
CA PHE A 155 -11.81 0.64 5.92
C PHE A 155 -12.32 -0.71 5.42
N LEU A 156 -13.53 -1.12 5.82
CA LEU A 156 -14.11 -2.40 5.41
C LEU A 156 -14.39 -2.45 3.90
N MET A 157 -14.89 -1.36 3.33
CA MET A 157 -15.17 -1.27 1.89
C MET A 157 -13.89 -1.36 1.06
N MET A 158 -12.83 -0.65 1.46
CA MET A 158 -11.53 -0.73 0.77
C MET A 158 -10.89 -2.11 0.89
N LEU A 159 -11.03 -2.76 2.05
CA LEU A 159 -10.57 -4.12 2.24
C LEU A 159 -11.35 -5.11 1.35
N ALA A 160 -12.67 -4.94 1.23
CA ALA A 160 -13.52 -5.75 0.37
C ALA A 160 -13.20 -5.59 -1.12
N PHE A 161 -12.87 -4.38 -1.59
CA PHE A 161 -12.46 -4.14 -2.98
C PHE A 161 -11.04 -4.62 -3.28
N THR A 162 -10.19 -4.66 -2.27
CA THR A 162 -8.80 -5.12 -2.40
C THR A 162 -8.71 -6.65 -2.38
N LEU A 163 -9.55 -7.36 -1.63
CA LEU A 163 -9.60 -8.83 -1.62
C LEU A 163 -9.64 -9.50 -3.01
N PRO A 164 -10.51 -9.13 -3.96
CA PRO A 164 -10.53 -9.75 -5.28
C PRO A 164 -9.25 -9.45 -6.07
N ARG A 165 -8.66 -8.25 -5.93
CA ARG A 165 -7.35 -7.94 -6.53
C ARG A 165 -6.27 -8.90 -6.01
N TYR A 166 -6.27 -9.19 -4.69
CA TYR A 166 -5.34 -10.14 -4.09
C TYR A 166 -5.55 -11.56 -4.63
N ALA A 167 -6.80 -12.00 -4.78
CA ALA A 167 -7.11 -13.33 -5.31
C ALA A 167 -6.69 -13.51 -6.78
N THR A 168 -6.69 -12.43 -7.57
CA THR A 168 -6.29 -12.46 -8.98
C THR A 168 -4.77 -12.40 -9.21
N LEU A 169 -4.02 -11.78 -8.30
CA LEU A 169 -2.57 -11.63 -8.44
C LEU A 169 -1.86 -12.82 -7.79
N LYS A 170 -1.16 -13.62 -8.60
CA LYS A 170 -0.37 -14.76 -8.13
C LYS A 170 1.12 -14.47 -8.34
N LEU A 171 1.93 -14.70 -7.32
CA LEU A 171 3.38 -14.84 -7.51
C LEU A 171 3.63 -16.11 -8.30
N ILE A 172 4.31 -15.97 -9.44
CA ILE A 172 4.73 -17.10 -10.26
C ILE A 172 6.23 -17.25 -10.06
N SER A 173 6.66 -18.39 -9.51
CA SER A 173 8.07 -18.73 -9.45
C SER A 173 8.56 -19.13 -10.85
N ILE A 174 9.40 -18.31 -11.46
CA ILE A 174 10.06 -18.68 -12.72
C ILE A 174 11.43 -19.25 -12.36
N PRO A 175 11.69 -20.56 -12.60
CA PRO A 175 13.01 -21.13 -12.39
C PRO A 175 13.99 -20.52 -13.42
N ASP A 176 15.04 -19.86 -12.94
CA ASP A 176 16.11 -19.35 -13.81
C ASP A 176 16.96 -20.55 -14.29
N PRO A 177 17.11 -20.79 -15.60
CA PRO A 177 17.87 -21.93 -16.13
C PRO A 177 19.41 -21.80 -15.96
N ALA A 178 19.93 -20.64 -15.56
CA ALA A 178 21.37 -20.42 -15.42
C ALA A 178 21.89 -20.49 -13.98
N ASP A 179 21.02 -20.38 -12.96
CA ASP A 179 21.39 -20.43 -11.56
C ASP A 179 20.44 -21.38 -10.82
N THR A 180 20.97 -22.21 -9.93
CA THR A 180 20.17 -23.19 -9.15
C THR A 180 19.41 -22.49 -8.02
N ARG A 181 18.91 -21.27 -8.28
CA ARG A 181 18.22 -20.38 -7.36
C ARG A 181 16.95 -19.91 -8.03
N VAL A 182 15.83 -20.20 -7.37
CA VAL A 182 14.50 -19.82 -7.84
C VAL A 182 14.32 -18.33 -7.56
N SER A 183 14.45 -17.51 -8.59
CA SER A 183 14.14 -16.09 -8.58
C SER A 183 12.62 -15.92 -8.65
N LEU A 184 12.00 -15.40 -7.59
CA LEU A 184 10.58 -15.03 -7.61
C LEU A 184 10.48 -13.60 -8.16
N LEU A 185 9.92 -13.47 -9.37
CA LEU A 185 9.50 -12.19 -9.96
C LEU A 185 8.09 -11.82 -9.45
#